data_AF-A0A526TB28-F1
#
_entry.id   AF-A0A526TB28-F1
#
_cell.length_a   1.000
_cell.length_b   1.000
_cell.length_c   1.000
_cell.angle_alpha   90.00
_cell.angle_beta   90.00
_cell.angle_gamma   90.00
#
_symmetry.space_group_name_H-M   'P 1'
#
loop_
_entity.id
_entity.type
_entity.pdbx_description
1 polymer ?
#
loop_
_entity_poly.entity_id
_entity_poly.type
_entity_poly.pdbx_seq_one_letter_code
_entity_poly.pdbx_strand_id
1 'polypeptide(L)' 'SMITHLFNAMSQIGNREPGLAGAAIDIGTLSAGLIADGIHVDPATIKIALRAKQGPARIVLVTDAMATIGTEMTSFTLN' A
#
# COMPACT_ATOMS: atom_id res chain seq x y z
N SER A 1 -10.74 4.85 10.31
CA SER A 1 -10.93 4.33 8.94
C SER A 1 -9.58 3.93 8.34
N MET A 2 -9.53 3.01 7.37
CA MET A 2 -8.29 2.45 6.83
C MET A 2 -8.39 2.23 5.31
N ILE A 3 -7.30 2.46 4.58
CA ILE A 3 -7.13 2.13 3.17
C ILE A 3 -6.28 0.85 3.06
N THR A 4 -6.67 -0.06 2.17
CA THR A 4 -6.02 -1.35 1.96
C THR A 4 -5.00 -1.28 0.82
N HIS A 5 -3.75 -1.71 1.08
CA HIS A 5 -2.68 -1.88 0.07
C HIS A 5 -2.35 -0.61 -0.76
N LEU A 6 -1.87 0.44 -0.10
CA LEU A 6 -1.38 1.70 -0.66
C LEU A 6 -0.59 1.46 -1.96
N PHE A 7 -0.97 2.20 -3.01
CA PHE A 7 -0.50 2.14 -4.41
C PHE A 7 -1.06 1.00 -5.28
N ASN A 8 -1.54 -0.10 -4.71
CA ASN A 8 -2.07 -1.23 -5.47
C ASN A 8 -3.56 -1.05 -5.76
N ALA A 9 -3.97 -1.20 -7.03
CA ALA A 9 -5.35 -0.99 -7.48
C ALA A 9 -5.96 0.38 -7.12
N MET A 10 -5.12 1.42 -7.02
CA MET A 10 -5.51 2.81 -6.73
C MET A 10 -5.13 3.74 -7.86
N SER A 11 -5.85 4.87 -7.99
CA SER A 11 -5.39 5.98 -8.82
C SER A 11 -4.07 6.53 -8.27
N GLN A 12 -3.09 6.64 -9.17
CA GLN A 12 -1.72 7.04 -8.85
C GLN A 12 -1.63 8.54 -8.57
N ILE A 13 -0.50 8.94 -7.99
CA ILE A 13 -0.22 10.34 -7.67
C ILE A 13 0.19 11.08 -8.93
N GLY A 14 -0.65 12.01 -9.39
CA GLY A 14 -0.33 13.01 -10.39
C GLY A 14 0.03 14.35 -9.76
N ASN A 15 0.64 15.25 -10.54
CA ASN A 15 1.04 16.57 -10.07
C ASN A 15 -0.15 17.52 -9.79
N ARG A 16 -1.26 17.36 -10.53
CA ARG A 16 -2.49 18.16 -10.39
C ARG A 16 -3.65 17.36 -9.79
N GLU A 17 -3.49 16.05 -9.70
CA GLU A 17 -4.49 15.15 -9.17
C GLU A 17 -3.80 14.11 -8.29
N PRO A 18 -3.90 14.23 -6.95
CA PRO A 18 -3.19 13.33 -6.04
C PRO A 18 -3.70 11.89 -6.10
N GLY A 19 -4.88 11.66 -6.69
CA GLY A 19 -5.52 10.35 -6.72
C GLY A 19 -5.81 9.81 -5.31
N LEU A 20 -6.20 8.54 -5.26
CA LEU A 20 -6.50 7.86 -4.01
C LEU A 20 -5.22 7.59 -3.21
N ALA A 21 -4.12 7.27 -3.88
CA ALA A 21 -2.83 7.06 -3.22
C ALA A 21 -2.32 8.32 -2.51
N GLY A 22 -2.43 9.50 -3.15
CA GLY A 22 -2.03 10.77 -2.55
C GLY A 22 -2.94 11.18 -1.41
N ALA A 23 -4.26 11.04 -1.57
CA ALA A 23 -5.22 11.31 -0.50
C ALA A 23 -5.01 10.40 0.73
N ALA A 24 -4.69 9.12 0.50
CA ALA A 24 -4.40 8.17 1.57
C ALA A 24 -3.14 8.54 2.38
N ILE A 25 -2.17 9.20 1.75
CA ILE A 25 -0.96 9.70 2.42
C ILE A 25 -1.27 11.01 3.16
N ASP A 26 -1.92 11.97 2.51
CA ASP A 26 -2.14 13.33 3.00
C ASP A 26 -3.13 13.40 4.18
N ILE A 27 -4.18 12.57 4.18
CA ILE A 27 -5.16 12.55 5.27
C ILE A 27 -4.55 11.88 6.51
N GLY A 28 -4.05 12.70 7.45
CA GLY A 28 -3.30 12.22 8.62
C GLY A 28 -4.09 11.38 9.64
N THR A 29 -5.41 11.30 9.51
CA THR A 29 -6.28 10.45 10.34
C THR A 29 -6.59 9.08 9.71
N LEU A 30 -6.17 8.85 8.46
CA LEU A 30 -6.44 7.62 7.71
C LEU A 30 -5.22 6.72 7.72
N SER A 31 -5.32 5.50 8.25
CA SER A 31 -4.22 4.53 8.17
C SER A 31 -4.17 3.89 6.78
N ALA A 32 -2.98 3.50 6.33
CA ALA A 32 -2.77 2.87 5.03
C ALA A 32 -1.98 1.56 5.19
N GLY A 33 -2.53 0.45 4.68
CA GLY A 33 -1.78 -0.80 4.56
C GLY A 33 -0.74 -0.69 3.45
N LEU A 34 0.47 -1.20 3.61
CA LEU A 34 1.52 -1.19 2.58
C LEU A 34 2.18 -2.57 2.47
N ILE A 35 2.26 -3.08 1.25
CA ILE A 35 3.01 -4.30 0.94
C ILE A 35 4.47 -3.90 0.73
N ALA A 36 5.34 -4.34 1.64
CA ALA A 36 6.75 -3.96 1.67
C ALA A 36 7.68 -5.12 1.29
N ASP A 37 7.35 -5.83 0.21
CA ASP A 37 8.18 -6.92 -0.33
C ASP A 37 9.23 -6.45 -1.35
N GLY A 38 9.15 -5.18 -1.78
CA GLY A 38 10.04 -4.59 -2.78
C GLY A 38 9.73 -4.99 -4.23
N ILE A 39 8.68 -5.80 -4.44
CA ILE A 39 8.20 -6.21 -5.77
C ILE A 39 6.93 -5.41 -6.11
N HIS A 40 5.99 -5.31 -5.17
CA HIS A 40 4.74 -4.57 -5.36
C HIS A 40 4.96 -3.06 -5.36
N VAL A 41 5.90 -2.58 -4.52
CA VAL A 41 6.21 -1.16 -4.39
C VAL A 41 7.72 -0.98 -4.34
N ASP A 42 8.23 -0.08 -5.17
CA ASP A 42 9.64 0.26 -5.19
C ASP A 42 10.12 0.74 -3.79
N PRO A 43 11.29 0.31 -3.31
CA PRO A 43 11.81 0.71 -2.01
C PRO A 43 11.92 2.22 -1.81
N ALA A 44 12.17 3.02 -2.86
CA ALA A 44 12.16 4.47 -2.80
C ALA A 44 10.74 5.02 -2.55
N THR A 45 9.72 4.44 -3.19
CA THR A 45 8.32 4.81 -2.99
C THR A 45 7.84 4.47 -1.58
N ILE A 46 8.23 3.31 -1.03
CA ILE A 46 7.98 2.94 0.37
C ILE A 46 8.57 4.00 1.31
N LYS A 47 9.84 4.36 1.07
CA LYS A 47 10.58 5.39 1.81
C LYS A 47 9.93 6.77 1.74
N ILE A 48 9.35 7.13 0.59
CA ILE A 48 8.62 8.39 0.41
C ILE A 48 7.32 8.34 1.22
N ALA A 49 6.52 7.27 1.09
CA ALA A 49 5.26 7.13 1.80
C ALA A 49 5.43 7.18 3.33
N LEU A 50 6.46 6.50 3.86
CA LEU A 50 6.77 6.52 5.29
C LEU A 50 7.14 7.91 5.82
N ARG A 51 7.85 8.72 5.01
CA ARG A 51 8.21 10.10 5.38
C ARG A 51 7.04 11.07 5.20
N ALA A 52 6.23 10.85 4.17
CA ALA A 52 5.12 11.73 3.82
C ALA A 52 3.91 11.52 4.73
N LYS A 53 3.73 10.31 5.30
CA LYS A 53 2.61 10.03 6.19
C LYS A 53 2.77 10.73 7.55
N GLN A 54 2.08 11.84 7.73
CA GLN A 54 2.07 12.65 8.95
C GLN A 54 0.70 12.55 9.66
N GLY A 55 0.66 12.89 10.96
CA GLY A 55 -0.58 12.84 11.77
C GLY A 55 -0.64 11.63 12.72
N PRO A 56 -1.78 11.35 13.37
CA PRO A 56 -1.91 10.24 14.32
C PRO A 56 -1.99 8.86 13.66
N ALA A 57 -2.46 8.76 12.41
CA ALA A 57 -2.51 7.50 11.67
C ALA A 57 -1.13 7.10 11.13
N ARG A 58 -0.97 5.82 10.80
CA ARG A 58 0.33 5.22 10.43
C ARG A 58 0.21 4.35 9.18
N ILE A 59 1.37 4.07 8.58
CA ILE A 59 1.49 2.97 7.62
C ILE A 59 1.54 1.66 8.39
N VAL A 60 0.70 0.71 7.99
CA VAL A 60 0.65 -0.65 8.55
C VAL A 60 1.23 -1.60 7.52
N LEU A 61 2.29 -2.32 7.87
CA LEU A 61 2.87 -3.31 6.95
C LEU A 61 1.92 -4.51 6.85
N VAL A 62 1.57 -4.85 5.61
CA VAL A 62 0.74 -6.02 5.30
C VAL A 62 1.52 -6.87 4.30
N THR A 63 1.41 -8.19 4.43
CA THR A 63 2.09 -9.11 3.51
C THR A 63 1.31 -9.32 2.22
N ASP A 64 0.00 -9.03 2.23
CA ASP A 64 -0.96 -9.43 1.19
C ASP A 64 -0.74 -10.88 0.71
N ALA A 65 -0.43 -11.73 1.69
CA ALA A 65 -0.06 -13.11 1.42
C ALA A 65 -1.32 -13.90 1.04
N MET A 66 -1.40 -14.23 -0.24
CA MET A 66 -2.29 -15.26 -0.76
C MET A 66 -1.79 -16.66 -0.32
N ALA A 67 -2.69 -17.66 -0.33
CA ALA A 67 -2.46 -19.01 0.23
C ALA A 67 -1.26 -19.78 -0.35
N THR A 68 -0.62 -19.26 -1.41
CA THR A 68 0.56 -19.85 -2.06
C THR A 68 1.89 -19.50 -1.38
N ILE A 69 1.94 -18.53 -0.47
CA ILE A 69 3.17 -18.18 0.26
C ILE A 69 3.65 -19.37 1.13
N GLY A 70 4.85 -19.86 0.86
CA GLY A 70 5.44 -21.03 1.52
C GLY A 70 5.16 -22.37 0.83
N THR A 71 4.63 -22.37 -0.39
CA THR A 71 4.26 -23.58 -1.14
C THR A 71 4.77 -23.51 -2.59
N GLU A 72 5.00 -24.66 -3.24
CA GLU A 72 5.34 -24.78 -4.67
C GLU A 72 4.13 -24.55 -5.60
N MET A 73 3.00 -24.03 -5.09
CA MET A 73 1.77 -23.86 -5.88
C MET A 73 1.83 -22.61 -6.76
N THR A 74 1.70 -22.80 -8.06
CA THR A 74 1.71 -21.73 -9.08
C THR A 74 0.33 -21.15 -9.38
N SER A 75 -0.75 -21.73 -8.85
CA SER A 75 -2.12 -21.23 -9.02
C SER A 75 -3.05 -21.74 -7.93
N PHE A 76 -4.06 -20.95 -7.58
CA PHE A 76 -5.21 -21.40 -6.80
C PHE A 76 -6.47 -20.64 -7.23
N THR A 77 -7.63 -21.23 -6.96
CA THR A 77 -8.94 -20.62 -7.28
C THR A 77 -9.46 -19.89 -6.06
N LEU A 78 -9.74 -18.60 -6.18
CA LEU A 78 -10.61 -17.89 -5.25
C LEU A 78 -12.07 -18.11 -5.68
N ASN A 79 -12.90 -18.57 -4.75
CA ASN A 79 -14.36 -18.65 -4.92
C ASN A 79 -15.01 -17.27 -4.99
#